data_AF-A0A9E5D162-F1
#
_entry.id   AF-A0A9E5D162-F1
#
_cell.length_a   1.000
_cell.length_b   1.000
_cell.length_c   1.000
_cell.angle_alpha   90.00
_cell.angle_beta   90.00
_cell.angle_gamma   90.00
#
_symmetry.space_group_name_H-M   'P 1'
#
loop_
_entity.id
_entity.type
_entity.pdbx_description
1 polymer ?
#
loop_
_entity_poly.entity_id
_entity_poly.type
_entity_poly.pdbx_seq_one_letter_code
_entity_poly.pdbx_strand_id
1 'polypeptide(L)'
;MLDTCPNDVVIEGSGAQPTAEPAPVTPPPESQPTPDGPGCDQAQVDVNSAPAGELDRIIHIGPVRAADMINLRPFNSVDDLTRISGIGPARLADIKSQGVACVGS
;
A
#
# COMPACT_ATOMS: atom_id res chain seq x y z
N MET A 1 -57.36 -31.10 23.58
CA MET A 1 -56.19 -30.51 24.26
C MET A 1 -55.50 -29.67 23.20
N LEU A 2 -55.93 -28.43 22.97
CA LEU A 2 -55.40 -27.23 23.66
C LEU A 2 -53.88 -27.28 23.71
N ASP A 3 -53.22 -26.89 22.62
CA ASP A 3 -51.93 -26.22 22.72
C ASP A 3 -51.97 -24.96 21.85
N THR A 4 -52.50 -23.95 22.50
CA THR A 4 -52.60 -22.56 22.09
C THR A 4 -51.25 -21.93 22.36
N CYS A 5 -50.47 -21.68 21.31
CA CYS A 5 -49.31 -20.78 21.38
C CYS A 5 -49.52 -19.57 20.47
N PRO A 6 -50.19 -18.50 20.94
CA PRO A 6 -49.96 -17.15 20.48
C PRO A 6 -48.71 -16.62 21.20
N ASN A 7 -47.80 -15.98 20.45
CA ASN A 7 -47.20 -14.72 20.86
C ASN A 7 -46.30 -14.18 19.75
N ASP A 8 -46.88 -13.20 19.07
CA ASP A 8 -46.21 -12.04 18.52
C ASP A 8 -45.21 -11.47 19.56
N VAL A 9 -43.93 -11.51 19.19
CA VAL A 9 -42.93 -10.57 19.72
C VAL A 9 -42.12 -10.10 18.52
N VAL A 10 -42.57 -8.98 17.98
CA VAL A 10 -41.72 -8.03 17.27
C VAL A 10 -40.64 -7.54 18.24
N ILE A 11 -39.38 -7.86 17.95
CA ILE A 11 -38.23 -7.10 18.49
C ILE A 11 -37.59 -6.43 17.28
N GLU A 12 -38.09 -5.22 17.01
CA GLU A 12 -37.38 -4.24 16.21
C GLU A 12 -36.16 -3.77 17.01
N GLY A 13 -34.99 -3.90 16.41
CA GLY A 13 -33.71 -3.54 17.00
C GLY A 13 -32.61 -3.58 15.95
N SER A 14 -32.89 -2.97 14.80
CA SER A 14 -31.97 -2.77 13.69
C SER A 14 -30.84 -1.83 14.13
N GLY A 15 -29.82 -2.41 14.78
CA GLY A 15 -28.52 -1.79 14.94
C GLY A 15 -27.72 -2.01 13.66
N ALA A 16 -27.45 -0.91 12.95
CA ALA A 16 -26.75 -0.85 11.68
C ALA A 16 -25.57 -1.83 11.59
N GLN A 17 -25.68 -2.80 10.69
CA GLN A 17 -24.53 -3.55 10.22
C GLN A 17 -23.62 -2.61 9.41
N PRO A 18 -22.30 -2.77 9.52
CA PRO A 18 -21.32 -1.77 9.13
C PRO A 18 -21.19 -1.69 7.61
N THR A 19 -21.58 -0.57 7.01
CA THR A 19 -21.26 -0.28 5.61
C THR A 19 -19.89 0.36 5.52
N ALA A 20 -18.85 -0.45 5.69
CA ALA A 20 -17.61 -0.24 4.94
C ALA A 20 -17.62 -1.29 3.83
N GLU A 21 -18.50 -1.06 2.86
CA GLU A 21 -18.56 -1.80 1.62
C GLU A 21 -17.20 -1.66 0.92
N PRO A 22 -16.58 -2.79 0.51
CA PRO A 22 -15.24 -2.80 -0.05
C PRO A 22 -15.27 -2.07 -1.39
N ALA A 23 -14.38 -1.10 -1.58
CA ALA A 23 -14.21 -0.51 -2.90
C ALA A 23 -13.82 -1.63 -3.88
N PRO A 24 -14.62 -1.89 -4.93
CA PRO A 24 -14.23 -2.80 -5.98
C PRO A 24 -13.24 -2.03 -6.85
N VAL A 25 -11.95 -2.26 -6.65
CA VAL A 25 -10.98 -1.93 -7.68
C VAL A 25 -10.41 -3.24 -8.17
N THR A 26 -10.98 -3.67 -9.29
CA THR A 26 -10.32 -4.50 -10.30
C THR A 26 -8.81 -4.25 -10.21
N PRO A 27 -7.95 -5.27 -9.98
CA PRO A 27 -6.54 -5.05 -10.27
C PRO A 27 -6.50 -4.62 -11.74
N PRO A 28 -6.01 -3.41 -12.09
CA PRO A 28 -5.65 -3.14 -13.47
C PRO A 28 -4.69 -4.27 -13.89
N PRO A 29 -4.72 -4.68 -15.17
CA PRO A 29 -3.98 -5.84 -15.63
C PRO A 29 -2.55 -5.76 -15.12
N GLU A 30 -1.97 -6.91 -14.81
CA GLU A 30 -0.52 -7.13 -14.84
C GLU A 30 0.03 -6.61 -16.18
N SER A 31 0.17 -5.30 -16.31
CA SER A 31 1.03 -4.66 -17.28
C SER A 31 2.40 -4.81 -16.67
N GLN A 32 2.99 -5.96 -16.99
CA GLN A 32 4.41 -6.25 -16.88
C GLN A 32 5.19 -4.93 -16.95
N PRO A 33 5.96 -4.56 -15.91
CA PRO A 33 6.88 -3.46 -16.07
C PRO A 33 7.86 -3.89 -17.17
N THR A 34 7.75 -3.29 -18.35
CA THR A 34 8.81 -3.32 -19.36
C THR A 34 10.02 -2.66 -18.71
N PRO A 35 11.08 -3.40 -18.35
CA PRO A 35 12.22 -2.85 -17.65
C PRO A 35 13.22 -2.33 -18.67
N ASP A 36 12.85 -1.24 -19.36
CA ASP A 36 13.72 -0.60 -20.35
C ASP A 36 13.72 0.92 -20.13
N GLY A 37 13.98 1.31 -18.88
CA GLY A 37 14.33 2.67 -18.49
C GLY A 37 15.79 2.71 -18.03
N PRO A 38 16.68 3.48 -18.67
CA PRO A 38 18.08 3.59 -18.27
C PRO A 38 18.17 4.38 -16.96
N GLY A 39 18.12 3.70 -15.82
CA GLY A 39 18.25 4.36 -14.53
C GLY A 39 18.38 3.42 -13.34
N CYS A 40 17.74 2.25 -13.40
CA CYS A 40 17.70 1.26 -12.32
C CYS A 40 17.83 -0.16 -12.88
N ASP A 41 18.47 -1.06 -12.13
CA ASP A 41 18.55 -2.48 -12.49
C ASP A 41 17.17 -3.14 -12.53
N GLN A 42 17.02 -4.26 -13.25
CA GLN A 42 15.74 -4.99 -13.32
C GLN A 42 15.24 -5.51 -11.96
N ALA A 43 16.15 -5.64 -10.98
CA ALA A 43 15.84 -6.04 -9.60
C ALA A 43 15.57 -4.85 -8.68
N GLN A 44 15.71 -3.63 -9.18
CA GLN A 44 15.51 -2.40 -8.44
C GLN A 44 14.15 -1.75 -8.75
N VAL A 45 13.67 -1.02 -7.77
CA VAL A 45 12.42 -0.28 -7.80
C VAL A 45 12.75 1.20 -7.85
N ASP A 46 12.36 1.85 -8.95
CA ASP A 46 12.51 3.29 -9.11
C ASP A 46 11.51 4.05 -8.22
N VAL A 47 12.00 4.79 -7.23
CA VAL A 47 11.13 5.47 -6.25
C VAL A 47 10.23 6.55 -6.86
N ASN A 48 10.62 7.09 -8.01
CA ASN A 48 9.93 8.19 -8.71
C ASN A 48 8.84 7.71 -9.67
N SER A 49 8.98 6.52 -10.25
CA SER A 49 8.05 5.96 -11.25
C SER A 49 7.30 4.72 -10.77
N ALA A 50 7.85 3.95 -9.84
CA ALA A 50 7.27 2.67 -9.45
C ALA A 50 5.85 2.81 -8.84
N PRO A 51 4.95 1.86 -9.08
CA PRO A 51 3.64 1.86 -8.42
C PRO A 51 3.77 1.52 -6.92
N ALA A 52 2.72 1.82 -6.14
CA ALA A 52 2.71 1.56 -4.70
C ALA A 52 3.03 0.10 -4.34
N GLY A 53 2.57 -0.86 -5.16
CA GLY A 53 2.84 -2.28 -4.95
C GLY A 53 4.29 -2.70 -5.16
N GLU A 54 5.04 -1.99 -6.01
CA GLU A 54 6.49 -2.22 -6.16
C GLU A 54 7.26 -1.58 -5.00
N LEU A 55 6.84 -0.38 -4.56
CA LEU A 55 7.44 0.30 -3.40
C LEU A 55 7.28 -0.51 -2.11
N ASP A 56 6.16 -1.22 -1.95
CA ASP A 56 5.88 -2.11 -0.82
C ASP A 56 6.90 -3.26 -0.67
N ARG A 57 7.63 -3.60 -1.74
CA ARG A 57 8.69 -4.63 -1.71
C ARG A 57 9.95 -4.18 -0.98
N ILE A 58 10.10 -2.88 -0.75
CA ILE A 58 11.25 -2.31 -0.06
C ILE A 58 11.06 -2.52 1.44
N ILE A 59 12.10 -3.02 2.12
CA ILE A 59 12.01 -3.26 3.56
C ILE A 59 11.67 -1.97 4.31
N HIS A 60 10.82 -2.10 5.32
CA HIS A 60 10.23 -0.98 6.06
C HIS A 60 9.31 -0.04 5.26
N ILE A 61 9.16 -0.18 3.95
CA ILE A 61 8.16 0.52 3.14
C ILE A 61 6.95 -0.41 3.00
N GLY A 62 5.92 -0.17 3.80
CA GLY A 62 4.63 -0.85 3.64
C GLY A 62 3.66 -0.01 2.80
N PRO A 63 2.40 -0.44 2.64
CA PRO A 63 1.43 0.23 1.76
C PRO A 63 1.16 1.68 2.16
N VAL A 64 1.17 1.97 3.47
CA VAL A 64 1.01 3.33 3.99
C VAL A 64 2.18 4.22 3.56
N ARG A 65 3.42 3.75 3.73
CA ARG A 65 4.62 4.54 3.38
C ARG A 65 4.84 4.61 1.88
N ALA A 66 4.45 3.59 1.13
CA ALA A 66 4.42 3.62 -0.33
C ALA A 66 3.48 4.71 -0.85
N ALA A 67 2.31 4.88 -0.22
CA ALA A 67 1.41 5.99 -0.53
C ALA A 67 2.05 7.35 -0.19
N ASP A 68 2.67 7.50 0.98
CA ASP A 68 3.42 8.71 1.34
C ASP A 68 4.54 9.01 0.33
N MET A 69 5.26 7.98 -0.13
CA MET A 69 6.29 8.12 -1.16
C MET A 69 5.73 8.75 -2.44
N ILE A 70 4.62 8.22 -2.95
CA ILE A 70 3.99 8.73 -4.16
C ILE A 70 3.58 10.21 -4.00
N ASN A 71 3.06 10.56 -2.82
CA ASN A 71 2.68 11.95 -2.51
C ASN A 71 3.88 12.90 -2.38
N LEU A 72 5.04 12.39 -1.98
CA LEU A 72 6.25 13.18 -1.73
C LEU A 72 7.19 13.30 -2.94
N ARG A 73 6.86 12.67 -4.08
CA ARG A 73 7.64 12.78 -5.31
C ARG A 73 7.81 14.23 -5.76
N PRO A 74 8.97 14.59 -6.36
CA PRO A 74 10.10 13.71 -6.72
C PRO A 74 11.16 13.58 -5.62
N PHE A 75 11.84 12.43 -5.61
CA PHE A 75 13.03 12.17 -4.79
C PHE A 75 14.30 12.34 -5.62
N ASN A 76 15.28 13.08 -5.09
CA ASN A 76 16.59 13.27 -5.75
C ASN A 76 17.60 12.16 -5.43
N SER A 77 17.39 11.42 -4.33
CA SER A 77 18.31 10.39 -3.84
C SER A 77 17.57 9.46 -2.89
N VAL A 78 18.10 8.25 -2.70
CA VAL A 78 17.53 7.27 -1.74
C VAL A 78 17.49 7.87 -0.32
N ASP A 79 18.40 8.78 0.03
CA ASP A 79 18.41 9.48 1.32
C ASP A 79 17.13 10.30 1.57
N ASP A 80 16.50 10.83 0.51
CA ASP A 80 15.31 11.67 0.59
C ASP A 80 14.07 10.89 1.09
N LEU A 81 14.15 9.55 1.12
CA LEU A 81 13.17 8.70 1.78
C LEU A 81 13.00 9.01 3.28
N THR A 82 13.97 9.66 3.93
CA THR A 82 13.82 10.07 5.34
C THR A 82 12.76 11.16 5.55
N ARG A 83 12.26 11.80 4.47
CA ARG A 83 11.15 12.75 4.54
C ARG A 83 9.81 12.06 4.82
N ILE A 84 9.73 10.74 4.59
CA ILE A 84 8.55 9.94 4.89
C ILE A 84 8.47 9.71 6.40
N SER A 85 7.28 9.92 6.96
CA SER A 85 7.06 9.68 8.38
C SER A 85 7.36 8.23 8.77
N GLY A 86 8.30 8.06 9.68
CA GLY A 86 8.76 6.76 10.16
C GLY A 86 9.89 6.14 9.35
N ILE A 87 10.48 6.80 8.35
CA ILE A 87 11.78 6.39 7.80
C ILE A 87 12.88 7.22 8.46
N GLY A 88 13.52 6.63 9.47
CA GLY A 88 14.69 7.21 10.12
C GLY A 88 16.01 6.72 9.50
N PRO A 89 17.16 7.25 9.94
CA PRO A 89 18.48 6.87 9.41
C PRO A 89 18.78 5.38 9.54
N ALA A 90 18.30 4.71 10.61
CA ALA A 90 18.45 3.28 10.78
C ALA A 90 17.71 2.47 9.70
N ARG A 91 16.47 2.85 9.38
CA ARG A 91 15.67 2.20 8.34
C ARG A 91 16.19 2.52 6.95
N LEU A 92 16.65 3.75 6.75
CA LEU A 92 17.28 4.15 5.49
C LEU A 92 18.55 3.32 5.22
N ALA A 93 19.38 3.09 6.24
CA ALA A 93 20.57 2.25 6.10
C ALA A 93 20.22 0.82 5.67
N ASP A 94 19.16 0.25 6.27
CA ASP A 94 18.63 -1.07 5.90
C ASP A 94 18.15 -1.09 4.44
N ILE A 95 17.34 -0.10 4.02
CA ILE A 95 16.85 0.06 2.64
C ILE A 95 18.01 0.15 1.64
N LYS A 96 19.04 0.93 1.96
CA LYS A 96 20.25 1.03 1.12
C LYS A 96 21.02 -0.30 1.07
N SER A 97 21.10 -1.01 2.20
CA SER A 97 21.73 -2.31 2.27
C SER A 97 20.97 -3.39 1.50
N GLN A 98 19.64 -3.24 1.34
CA GLN A 98 18.83 -4.11 0.49
C GLN A 98 19.22 -3.96 -0.99
N GLY A 99 19.61 -2.75 -1.41
CA GLY A 99 19.98 -2.45 -2.79
C GLY A 99 18.83 -2.50 -3.80
N VAL A 100 17.57 -2.54 -3.32
CA VAL A 100 16.35 -2.59 -4.15
C VAL A 100 15.84 -1.20 -4.51
N ALA A 101 15.95 -0.21 -3.62
CA ALA A 101 15.50 1.15 -3.91
C ALA A 101 16.48 1.88 -4.85
N CYS A 102 15.98 2.46 -5.92
CA CYS A 102 16.78 3.21 -6.89
C CYS A 102 16.14 4.56 -7.23
N VAL A 103 16.98 5.52 -7.62
CA VAL A 103 16.57 6.82 -8.17
C VAL A 103 17.15 6.91 -9.57
N GLY A 104 16.31 6.64 -10.58
CA GLY A 104 16.68 6.82 -11.98
C GLY A 104 17.04 8.28 -12.26
N SER A 105 18.11 8.49 -13.04
CA SER A 105 18.61 9.81 -13.45
C SER A 105 17.82 10.41 -14.60
#